data_AF-A0A6A1W685-F1
#
_entry.id   AF-A0A6A1W685-F1
#
_cell.length_a   1.000
_cell.length_b   1.000
_cell.length_c   1.000
_cell.angle_alpha   90.00
_cell.angle_beta   90.00
_cell.angle_gamma   90.00
#
_symmetry.space_group_name_H-M   'P 1'
#
loop_
_entity.id
_entity.type
_entity.pdbx_description
1 polymer ?
#
loop_
_entity_poly.entity_id
_entity_poly.type
_entity_poly.pdbx_seq_one_letter_code
_entity_poly.pdbx_strand_id
1 'polypeptide(L)'
;METSPIYLLPQDTLHQIFSGLPLRQIMVCRSVCKLFHQILTSSCFIDLIATRPPLPLLALRPPHHHHHRHQHLHLSSPQGIRVFDPDQDQWLRFTLDFLPFRSPHPVASSLGLVYLWADSPNSPEPNKSLVVCNPLTRQFRVLPQLGSAWSRHGSVLVDSANRVMVLTELAALYFSGTNQWLKFSSNLPSKPRSPILVSDSVYALCDVGSPWRSQWKLFSCTIANLKNSHTWTRLERHEWGDVFDILKRPRLVRGSGNRILMIGGLKSSFSLNASCSTILILRLDLDTLEWDEAGRMPLEMFKCFQESSKFKVFGGGQRVCFSAKRVGKLAMWDRCSTNVGK
;
A
#
# COMPACT_ATOMS: atom_id res chain seq x y z
N MET A 1 1.98 -36.88 37.47
CA MET A 1 2.35 -35.52 37.02
C MET A 1 1.07 -34.71 37.02
N GLU A 2 0.96 -33.70 37.88
CA GLU A 2 -0.19 -32.79 37.86
C GLU A 2 -0.22 -32.04 36.52
N THR A 3 -1.38 -32.04 35.87
CA THR A 3 -1.60 -31.26 34.66
C THR A 3 -1.52 -29.78 35.02
N SER A 4 -0.73 -29.01 34.28
CA SER A 4 -0.63 -27.57 34.52
C SER A 4 -2.04 -26.93 34.50
N PRO A 5 -2.38 -26.04 35.45
CA PRO A 5 -3.74 -25.48 35.58
C PRO A 5 -4.29 -24.85 34.30
N ILE A 6 -3.42 -24.38 33.41
CA ILE A 6 -3.81 -23.79 32.13
C ILE A 6 -4.52 -24.77 31.19
N TYR A 7 -4.25 -26.07 31.31
CA TYR A 7 -4.92 -27.12 30.53
C TYR A 7 -6.34 -27.40 31.03
N LEU A 8 -6.70 -26.91 32.22
CA LEU A 8 -8.04 -27.05 32.81
C LEU A 8 -8.98 -25.91 32.40
N LEU A 9 -8.44 -24.84 31.79
CA LEU A 9 -9.25 -23.70 31.37
C LEU A 9 -10.06 -24.03 30.10
N PRO A 10 -11.35 -23.63 30.04
CA PRO A 10 -12.13 -23.71 28.81
C PRO A 10 -11.49 -22.94 27.66
N GLN A 11 -11.72 -23.41 26.43
CA GLN A 11 -11.15 -22.77 25.23
C GLN A 11 -11.58 -21.30 25.10
N ASP A 12 -12.83 -20.98 25.42
CA ASP A 12 -13.34 -19.60 25.35
C ASP A 12 -12.66 -18.67 26.36
N THR A 13 -12.34 -19.17 27.55
CA THR A 13 -11.57 -18.42 28.55
C THR A 13 -10.18 -18.11 28.03
N LEU A 14 -9.53 -19.09 27.38
CA LEU A 14 -8.22 -18.89 26.76
C LEU A 14 -8.31 -17.89 25.59
N HIS A 15 -9.35 -17.97 24.75
CA HIS A 15 -9.59 -16.97 23.70
C HIS A 15 -9.74 -15.57 24.29
N GLN A 16 -10.49 -15.40 25.38
CA GLN A 16 -10.64 -14.10 26.04
C GLN A 16 -9.32 -13.57 26.58
N ILE A 17 -8.53 -14.42 27.27
CA ILE A 17 -7.21 -14.06 27.82
C ILE A 17 -6.22 -13.63 26.74
N PHE A 18 -6.22 -14.32 25.57
CA PHE A 18 -5.28 -14.04 24.48
C PHE A 18 -5.78 -13.00 23.47
N SER A 19 -7.09 -12.79 23.36
CA SER A 19 -7.63 -11.44 23.10
C SER A 19 -7.15 -10.54 24.25
N GLY A 20 -7.48 -9.27 24.48
CA GLY A 20 -6.73 -8.45 25.45
C GLY A 20 -5.22 -8.21 25.18
N LEU A 21 -4.40 -9.19 24.78
CA LEU A 21 -2.98 -9.02 24.45
C LEU A 21 -2.81 -8.26 23.12
N PRO A 22 -1.78 -7.41 22.99
CA PRO A 22 -1.38 -6.84 21.70
C PRO A 22 -1.06 -7.93 20.67
N LEU A 23 -1.35 -7.67 19.40
CA LEU A 23 -1.16 -8.63 18.30
C LEU A 23 0.27 -9.18 18.23
N ARG A 24 1.27 -8.40 18.64
CA ARG A 24 2.67 -8.83 18.75
C ARG A 24 2.87 -9.93 19.79
N GLN A 25 2.29 -9.75 20.97
CA GLN A 25 2.39 -10.73 22.06
C GLN A 25 1.67 -12.02 21.69
N ILE A 26 0.51 -11.92 21.03
CA ILE A 26 -0.20 -13.08 20.47
C ILE A 26 0.72 -13.89 19.55
N MET A 27 1.47 -13.23 18.65
CA MET A 27 2.42 -13.91 17.76
C MET A 27 3.54 -14.62 18.53
N VAL A 28 4.07 -13.99 19.58
CA VAL A 28 5.09 -14.62 20.44
C VAL A 28 4.49 -15.83 21.16
N CYS A 29 3.29 -15.70 21.73
CA CYS A 29 2.60 -16.79 22.43
C CYS A 29 2.36 -18.02 21.55
N ARG A 30 2.12 -17.83 20.23
CA ARG A 30 1.98 -18.94 19.26
C ARG A 30 3.20 -19.85 19.18
N SER A 31 4.38 -19.38 19.61
CA SER A 31 5.63 -20.12 19.59
C SER A 31 6.00 -20.77 20.92
N VAL A 32 5.26 -20.49 21.99
CA VAL A 32 5.60 -20.93 23.36
C VAL A 32 5.30 -22.41 23.57
N CYS A 33 4.10 -22.88 23.19
CA CYS A 33 3.70 -24.28 23.35
C CYS A 33 2.64 -24.70 22.32
N LYS A 34 2.42 -26.02 22.18
CA LYS A 34 1.44 -26.59 21.25
C LYS A 34 0.00 -26.14 21.55
N LEU A 35 -0.37 -26.03 22.83
CA LEU A 35 -1.69 -25.57 23.26
C LEU A 35 -1.94 -24.14 22.75
N PHE A 36 -1.01 -23.22 22.99
CA PHE A 36 -1.16 -21.83 22.54
C PHE A 36 -1.14 -21.76 21.03
N HIS A 37 -0.29 -22.54 20.36
CA HIS A 37 -0.32 -22.62 18.91
C HIS A 37 -1.70 -23.01 18.40
N GLN A 38 -2.28 -24.10 18.90
CA GLN A 38 -3.61 -24.59 18.49
C GLN A 38 -4.70 -23.55 18.74
N ILE A 39 -4.76 -22.98 19.94
CA ILE A 39 -5.77 -21.97 20.31
C ILE A 39 -5.66 -20.73 19.43
N LEU A 40 -4.45 -20.18 19.30
CA LEU A 40 -4.19 -18.92 18.60
C LEU A 40 -4.16 -19.04 17.07
N THR A 41 -4.25 -20.26 16.54
CA THR A 41 -4.42 -20.54 15.11
C THR A 41 -5.81 -21.06 14.76
N SER A 42 -6.67 -21.29 15.75
CA SER A 42 -8.04 -21.73 15.53
C SER A 42 -8.83 -20.68 14.72
N SER A 43 -9.76 -21.13 13.87
CA SER A 43 -10.59 -20.23 13.07
C SER A 43 -11.32 -19.21 13.94
N CYS A 44 -11.95 -19.66 15.03
CA CYS A 44 -12.66 -18.81 15.98
C CYS A 44 -11.76 -17.68 16.54
N PHE A 45 -10.54 -17.99 16.96
CA PHE A 45 -9.62 -16.98 17.47
C PHE A 45 -9.13 -16.03 16.37
N ILE A 46 -8.88 -16.54 15.16
CA ILE A 46 -8.50 -15.69 14.01
C ILE A 46 -9.62 -14.72 13.66
N ASP A 47 -10.87 -15.18 13.65
CA ASP A 47 -12.04 -14.34 13.40
C ASP A 47 -12.19 -13.26 14.48
N LEU A 48 -11.95 -13.61 15.75
CA LEU A 48 -11.93 -12.66 16.86
C LEU A 48 -10.85 -11.58 16.67
N ILE A 49 -9.64 -11.97 16.26
CA ILE A 49 -8.52 -11.05 16.06
C ILE A 49 -8.64 -10.24 14.76
N ALA A 50 -9.33 -10.74 13.73
CA ALA A 50 -9.54 -10.05 12.47
C ALA A 50 -10.31 -8.73 12.62
N THR A 51 -11.06 -8.56 13.71
CA THR A 51 -11.75 -7.31 14.06
C THR A 51 -10.80 -6.20 14.54
N ARG A 52 -9.55 -6.53 14.86
CA ARG A 52 -8.57 -5.59 15.41
C ARG A 52 -7.85 -4.82 14.31
N PRO A 53 -7.33 -3.62 14.61
CA PRO A 53 -6.47 -2.92 13.68
C PRO A 53 -5.22 -3.74 13.35
N PRO A 54 -4.81 -3.80 12.06
CA PRO A 54 -3.60 -4.51 11.66
C PRO A 54 -2.35 -3.81 12.20
N LEU A 55 -1.22 -4.52 12.26
CA LEU A 55 0.06 -3.88 12.57
C LEU A 55 0.39 -2.82 11.51
N PRO A 56 0.79 -1.59 11.89
CA PRO A 56 1.09 -0.49 10.97
C PRO A 56 2.49 -0.64 10.34
N LEU A 57 2.75 -1.81 9.74
CA LEU A 57 4.05 -2.15 9.17
C LEU A 57 4.18 -1.66 7.72
N LEU A 58 5.39 -1.30 7.34
CA LEU A 58 5.71 -0.80 6.00
C LEU A 58 6.56 -1.80 5.23
N ALA A 59 5.93 -2.53 4.32
CA ALA A 59 6.63 -3.44 3.42
C ALA A 59 7.35 -2.68 2.30
N LEU A 60 8.67 -2.83 2.20
CA LEU A 60 9.44 -2.24 1.11
C LEU A 60 9.76 -3.28 0.03
N ARG A 61 9.64 -2.84 -1.23
CA ARG A 61 10.12 -3.62 -2.37
C ARG A 61 11.66 -3.71 -2.34
N PRO A 62 12.25 -4.91 -2.43
CA PRO A 62 13.70 -5.05 -2.62
C PRO A 62 14.18 -4.32 -3.88
N PRO A 63 15.39 -3.73 -3.87
CA PRO A 63 15.93 -3.07 -5.05
C PRO A 63 16.14 -4.08 -6.20
N HIS A 64 15.77 -3.67 -7.42
CA HIS A 64 15.81 -4.50 -8.64
C HIS A 64 17.21 -5.04 -8.99
N HIS A 65 18.29 -4.44 -8.46
CA HIS A 65 19.66 -4.85 -8.74
C HIS A 65 20.05 -6.24 -8.20
N HIS A 66 19.25 -6.83 -7.30
CA HIS A 66 19.46 -8.23 -6.90
C HIS A 66 18.98 -9.23 -7.94
N HIS A 67 18.10 -8.87 -8.88
CA HIS A 67 17.59 -9.85 -9.86
C HIS A 67 18.60 -10.18 -10.97
N HIS A 68 19.48 -9.24 -11.36
CA HIS A 68 20.48 -9.52 -12.40
C HIS A 68 21.76 -10.18 -11.87
N ARG A 69 22.15 -9.93 -10.61
CA ARG A 69 23.36 -10.53 -10.03
C ARG A 69 23.17 -11.98 -9.57
N HIS A 70 21.94 -12.43 -9.34
CA HIS A 70 21.64 -13.80 -8.91
C HIS A 70 21.18 -14.73 -10.04
N GLN A 71 21.16 -14.29 -11.31
CA GLN A 71 20.92 -15.20 -12.43
C GLN A 71 22.07 -16.21 -12.64
N HIS A 72 23.26 -15.96 -12.08
CA HIS A 72 24.43 -16.84 -12.22
C HIS A 72 24.80 -17.63 -10.96
N LEU A 73 24.06 -17.50 -9.86
CA LEU A 73 24.29 -18.29 -8.65
C LEU A 73 22.96 -18.84 -8.14
N HIS A 74 22.77 -20.15 -8.34
CA HIS A 74 21.63 -20.98 -7.90
C HIS A 74 21.42 -21.05 -6.37
N LEU A 75 21.93 -20.09 -5.60
CA LEU A 75 21.67 -20.00 -4.16
C LEU A 75 20.38 -19.22 -3.94
N SER A 76 19.35 -19.98 -3.56
CA SER A 76 18.03 -19.56 -3.12
C SER A 76 18.10 -18.40 -2.12
N SER A 77 18.07 -17.16 -2.61
CA SER A 77 17.86 -16.01 -1.73
C SER A 77 16.54 -16.24 -0.98
N PRO A 78 16.53 -16.24 0.36
CA PRO A 78 15.35 -16.61 1.12
C PRO A 78 14.20 -15.70 0.73
N GLN A 79 13.08 -16.31 0.32
CA GLN A 79 11.87 -15.60 -0.07
C GLN A 79 11.32 -14.92 1.17
N GLY A 80 11.30 -13.59 1.18
CA GLY A 80 10.85 -12.85 2.34
C GLY A 80 10.66 -11.38 2.05
N ILE A 81 9.85 -10.73 2.87
CA ILE A 81 9.60 -9.30 2.80
C ILE A 81 10.27 -8.65 4.01
N ARG A 82 11.02 -7.58 3.74
CA ARG A 82 11.46 -6.66 4.77
C ARG A 82 10.36 -5.66 5.05
N VAL A 83 9.96 -5.58 6.30
CA VAL A 83 8.96 -4.63 6.77
C VAL A 83 9.60 -3.74 7.83
N PHE A 84 9.33 -2.44 7.74
CA PHE A 84 9.71 -1.51 8.79
C PHE A 84 8.57 -1.38 9.78
N ASP A 85 8.93 -1.41 11.05
CA ASP A 85 8.03 -1.24 12.17
C ASP A 85 8.23 0.16 12.79
N PRO A 86 7.37 1.13 12.47
CA PRO A 86 7.52 2.49 12.97
C PRO A 86 7.29 2.63 14.47
N ASP A 87 6.56 1.71 15.12
CA ASP A 87 6.28 1.81 16.57
C ASP A 87 7.46 1.34 17.44
N GLN A 88 8.38 0.59 16.85
CA GLN A 88 9.56 0.02 17.53
C GLN A 88 10.87 0.44 16.85
N ASP A 89 10.79 1.31 15.84
CA ASP A 89 11.90 1.77 15.00
C ASP A 89 12.84 0.63 14.55
N GLN A 90 12.26 -0.48 14.08
CA GLN A 90 13.04 -1.67 13.74
C GLN A 90 12.63 -2.29 12.40
N TRP A 91 13.59 -2.95 11.77
CA TRP A 91 13.35 -3.76 10.59
C TRP A 91 13.03 -5.20 10.99
N LEU A 92 11.87 -5.68 10.52
CA LEU A 92 11.47 -7.08 10.66
C LEU A 92 11.57 -7.79 9.30
N ARG A 93 11.68 -9.11 9.34
CA ARG A 93 11.68 -9.97 8.16
C ARG A 93 10.58 -11.01 8.29
N PHE A 94 9.61 -10.97 7.37
CA PHE A 94 8.65 -12.06 7.20
C PHE A 94 9.16 -13.04 6.14
N THR A 95 9.22 -14.33 6.47
CA THR A 95 9.49 -15.37 5.48
C THR A 95 8.24 -15.63 4.66
N LEU A 96 8.44 -15.85 3.35
CA LEU A 96 7.41 -16.23 2.40
C LEU A 96 7.67 -17.63 1.84
N ASP A 97 8.35 -18.47 2.60
CA ASP A 97 8.71 -19.85 2.29
C ASP A 97 7.49 -20.77 2.07
N PHE A 98 6.33 -20.39 2.61
CA PHE A 98 5.06 -21.07 2.37
C PHE A 98 4.47 -20.80 0.98
N LEU A 99 5.02 -19.85 0.22
CA LEU A 99 4.57 -19.54 -1.13
C LEU A 99 5.34 -20.39 -2.16
N PRO A 100 4.67 -21.18 -3.02
CA PRO A 100 5.32 -21.97 -4.05
C PRO A 100 5.68 -21.14 -5.30
N PHE A 101 5.99 -19.85 -5.13
CA PHE A 101 6.25 -18.91 -6.24
C PHE A 101 7.66 -18.36 -6.17
N ARG A 102 8.20 -17.91 -7.30
CA ARG A 102 9.50 -17.23 -7.32
C ARG A 102 9.29 -15.71 -7.32
N SER A 103 10.27 -14.99 -6.76
CA SER A 103 10.32 -13.53 -6.83
C SER A 103 9.02 -12.82 -6.38
N PRO A 104 8.52 -13.02 -5.16
CA PRO A 104 7.32 -12.30 -4.69
C PRO A 104 7.58 -10.79 -4.57
N HIS A 105 6.68 -9.97 -5.14
CA HIS A 105 6.79 -8.50 -5.17
C HIS A 105 5.56 -7.84 -4.57
N PRO A 106 5.65 -7.19 -3.38
CA PRO A 106 4.50 -6.52 -2.78
C PRO A 106 4.03 -5.35 -3.63
N VAL A 107 2.72 -5.28 -3.84
CA VAL A 107 2.06 -4.24 -4.63
C VAL A 107 0.90 -3.56 -3.92
N ALA A 108 0.22 -4.24 -3.00
CA ALA A 108 -0.86 -3.67 -2.22
C ALA A 108 -1.04 -4.43 -0.90
N SER A 109 -1.82 -3.88 0.03
CA SER A 109 -2.13 -4.51 1.31
C SER A 109 -3.48 -4.04 1.84
N SER A 110 -4.20 -4.90 2.54
CA SER A 110 -5.45 -4.57 3.22
C SER A 110 -5.70 -5.52 4.37
N LEU A 111 -6.12 -5.03 5.54
CA LEU A 111 -6.52 -5.81 6.72
C LEU A 111 -5.57 -6.99 7.06
N GLY A 112 -4.25 -6.74 7.04
CA GLY A 112 -3.24 -7.76 7.33
C GLY A 112 -2.90 -8.71 6.17
N LEU A 113 -3.61 -8.61 5.04
CA LEU A 113 -3.26 -9.29 3.80
C LEU A 113 -2.25 -8.47 2.99
N VAL A 114 -1.37 -9.19 2.30
CA VAL A 114 -0.38 -8.64 1.36
C VAL A 114 -0.65 -9.21 -0.02
N TYR A 115 -0.69 -8.34 -1.02
CA TYR A 115 -0.86 -8.69 -2.42
C TYR A 115 0.48 -8.61 -3.13
N LEU A 116 0.80 -9.67 -3.87
CA LEU A 116 2.11 -9.93 -4.44
C LEU A 116 2.00 -10.29 -5.93
N TRP A 117 2.82 -9.68 -6.78
CA TRP A 117 3.13 -10.27 -8.07
C TRP A 117 4.27 -11.28 -7.90
N ALA A 118 4.06 -12.52 -8.32
CA ALA A 118 5.08 -13.56 -8.24
C ALA A 118 5.15 -14.37 -9.54
N ASP A 119 6.34 -14.88 -9.86
CA ASP A 119 6.54 -15.66 -11.08
C ASP A 119 5.87 -17.04 -10.91
N SER A 120 5.06 -17.43 -11.90
CA SER A 120 4.38 -18.73 -11.89
C SER A 120 5.41 -19.88 -11.96
N PRO A 121 5.32 -20.90 -11.10
CA PRO A 121 6.32 -21.98 -11.05
C PRO A 121 6.33 -22.84 -12.32
N ASN A 122 5.21 -22.90 -13.05
CA ASN A 122 4.99 -23.88 -14.12
C ASN A 122 5.05 -23.27 -15.54
N SER A 123 5.41 -22.00 -15.70
CA SER A 123 5.45 -21.35 -17.01
C SER A 123 6.89 -21.01 -17.42
N PRO A 124 7.35 -21.45 -18.61
CA PRO A 124 8.64 -21.02 -19.15
C PRO A 124 8.63 -19.55 -19.56
N GLU A 125 7.45 -18.97 -19.82
CA GLU A 125 7.29 -17.54 -20.03
C GLU A 125 7.16 -16.79 -18.69
N PRO A 126 7.66 -15.54 -18.60
CA PRO A 126 7.54 -14.72 -17.40
C PRO A 126 6.10 -14.21 -17.24
N ASN A 127 5.17 -15.12 -16.94
CA ASN A 127 3.82 -14.77 -16.55
C ASN A 127 3.73 -14.68 -15.02
N LYS A 128 3.28 -13.52 -14.54
CA LYS A 128 3.17 -13.25 -13.11
C LYS A 128 1.76 -13.49 -12.63
N SER A 129 1.64 -14.24 -11.55
CA SER A 129 0.38 -14.44 -10.84
C SER A 129 0.22 -13.37 -9.77
N LEU A 130 -1.00 -12.86 -9.61
CA LEU A 130 -1.36 -12.02 -8.46
C LEU A 130 -1.77 -12.95 -7.31
N VAL A 131 -1.01 -12.91 -6.24
CA VAL A 131 -1.20 -13.76 -5.05
C VAL A 131 -1.57 -12.86 -3.88
N VAL A 132 -2.56 -13.27 -3.09
CA VAL A 132 -2.87 -12.67 -1.79
C VAL A 132 -2.44 -13.63 -0.70
N CYS A 133 -1.75 -13.14 0.32
CA CYS A 133 -1.35 -13.96 1.45
C CYS A 133 -1.46 -13.21 2.78
N ASN A 134 -1.59 -13.98 3.86
CA ASN A 134 -1.40 -13.49 5.21
C ASN A 134 -0.07 -14.07 5.74
N PRO A 135 0.99 -13.24 5.88
CA PRO A 135 2.29 -13.72 6.37
C PRO A 135 2.25 -14.33 7.78
N LEU A 136 1.26 -13.95 8.60
CA LEU A 136 1.13 -14.42 9.98
C LEU A 136 0.45 -15.78 10.08
N THR A 137 -0.57 -16.02 9.26
CA THR A 137 -1.25 -17.32 9.21
C THR A 137 -0.61 -18.29 8.21
N ARG A 138 0.33 -17.81 7.39
CA ARG A 138 1.00 -18.56 6.31
C ARG A 138 0.02 -19.14 5.30
N GLN A 139 -1.16 -18.53 5.17
CA GLN A 139 -2.18 -18.88 4.19
C GLN A 139 -2.08 -17.98 2.97
N PHE A 140 -2.35 -18.53 1.79
CA PHE A 140 -2.38 -17.78 0.55
C PHE A 140 -3.47 -18.24 -0.40
N ARG A 141 -3.81 -17.37 -1.35
CA ARG A 141 -4.71 -17.65 -2.46
C ARG A 141 -4.16 -17.01 -3.72
N VAL A 142 -4.19 -17.76 -4.82
CA VAL A 142 -3.87 -17.25 -6.15
C VAL A 142 -5.14 -16.65 -6.74
N LEU A 143 -5.07 -15.42 -7.25
CA LEU A 143 -6.19 -14.81 -7.97
C LEU A 143 -6.23 -15.32 -9.41
N PRO A 144 -7.38 -15.22 -10.11
CA PRO A 144 -7.49 -15.68 -11.48
C PRO A 144 -6.40 -15.06 -12.37
N GLN A 145 -5.89 -15.83 -13.32
CA GLN A 145 -4.70 -15.46 -14.08
C GLN A 145 -4.93 -14.18 -14.90
N LEU A 146 -3.89 -13.35 -14.98
CA LEU A 146 -3.91 -12.11 -15.74
C LEU A 146 -2.83 -12.17 -16.83
N GLY A 147 -3.09 -11.49 -17.96
CA GLY A 147 -2.08 -11.34 -19.01
C GLY A 147 -0.86 -10.53 -18.51
N SER A 148 0.31 -10.81 -19.09
CA SER A 148 1.60 -10.25 -18.65
C SER A 148 1.63 -8.71 -18.59
N ALA A 149 0.89 -8.04 -19.48
CA ALA A 149 0.76 -6.58 -19.53
C ALA A 149 0.26 -5.97 -18.21
N TRP A 150 -0.65 -6.64 -17.51
CA TRP A 150 -1.22 -6.16 -16.25
C TRP A 150 -0.17 -6.09 -15.13
N SER A 151 0.70 -7.10 -15.04
CA SER A 151 1.78 -7.12 -14.04
C SER A 151 2.84 -6.04 -14.26
N ARG A 152 2.98 -5.54 -15.49
CA ARG A 152 3.97 -4.53 -15.89
C ARG A 152 3.44 -3.11 -15.79
N HIS A 153 2.18 -2.91 -16.15
CA HIS A 153 1.61 -1.57 -16.33
C HIS A 153 0.46 -1.24 -15.37
N GLY A 154 -0.16 -2.26 -14.77
CA GLY A 154 -1.31 -2.11 -13.88
C GLY A 154 -0.93 -1.66 -12.47
N SER A 155 -1.70 -0.72 -11.93
CA SER A 155 -1.69 -0.37 -10.51
C SER A 155 -2.70 -1.23 -9.77
N VAL A 156 -2.27 -1.96 -8.75
CA VAL A 156 -3.15 -2.82 -7.95
C VAL A 156 -3.71 -2.02 -6.78
N LEU A 157 -5.03 -1.95 -6.70
CA LEU A 157 -5.80 -1.32 -5.63
C LEU A 157 -6.60 -2.39 -4.90
N VAL A 158 -6.67 -2.28 -3.59
CA VAL A 158 -7.41 -3.23 -2.74
C VAL A 158 -8.13 -2.47 -1.65
N ASP A 159 -9.29 -2.99 -1.24
CA ASP A 159 -10.04 -2.44 -0.12
C ASP A 159 -10.21 -3.45 1.02
N SER A 160 -10.95 -3.03 2.05
CA SER A 160 -11.27 -3.82 3.24
C SER A 160 -12.20 -5.01 2.97
N ALA A 161 -12.91 -5.04 1.84
CA ALA A 161 -13.77 -6.16 1.46
C ALA A 161 -13.03 -7.19 0.60
N ASN A 162 -11.68 -7.13 0.56
CA ASN A 162 -10.81 -7.97 -0.26
C ASN A 162 -11.13 -7.89 -1.76
N ARG A 163 -11.76 -6.80 -2.21
CA ARG A 163 -11.98 -6.53 -3.62
C ARG A 163 -10.68 -6.00 -4.20
N VAL A 164 -10.36 -6.43 -5.41
CA VAL A 164 -9.10 -6.12 -6.08
C VAL A 164 -9.42 -5.43 -7.39
N MET A 165 -8.76 -4.30 -7.62
CA MET A 165 -8.78 -3.61 -8.90
C MET A 165 -7.38 -3.51 -9.48
N VAL A 166 -7.22 -3.80 -10.76
CA VAL A 166 -5.98 -3.53 -11.51
C VAL A 166 -6.26 -2.45 -12.54
N LEU A 167 -5.71 -1.26 -12.33
CA LEU A 167 -5.99 -0.07 -13.12
C LEU A 167 -4.85 0.28 -14.06
N THR A 168 -5.18 0.54 -15.32
CA THR A 168 -4.30 1.13 -16.34
C THR A 168 -4.97 2.38 -16.92
N GLU A 169 -4.30 3.04 -17.87
CA GLU A 169 -4.89 4.16 -18.62
C GLU A 169 -6.15 3.75 -19.41
N LEU A 170 -6.09 2.58 -20.04
CA LEU A 170 -7.08 2.13 -21.01
C LEU A 170 -8.16 1.25 -20.40
N ALA A 171 -7.84 0.51 -19.34
CA ALA A 171 -8.75 -0.47 -18.77
C ALA A 171 -8.57 -0.66 -17.26
N ALA A 172 -9.65 -1.07 -16.61
CA ALA A 172 -9.69 -1.50 -15.23
C ALA A 172 -10.19 -2.95 -15.15
N LEU A 173 -9.49 -3.79 -14.38
CA LEU A 173 -9.99 -5.10 -13.99
C LEU A 173 -10.47 -5.07 -12.57
N TYR A 174 -11.57 -5.74 -12.28
CA TYR A 174 -12.15 -5.79 -10.95
C TYR A 174 -12.48 -7.24 -10.57
N PHE A 175 -12.12 -7.62 -9.35
CA PHE A 175 -12.35 -8.93 -8.77
C PHE A 175 -12.97 -8.79 -7.39
N SER A 176 -14.10 -9.47 -7.17
CA SER A 176 -14.83 -9.48 -5.89
C SER A 176 -15.16 -10.90 -5.40
N GLY A 177 -14.34 -11.89 -5.77
CA GLY A 177 -14.48 -13.27 -5.28
C GLY A 177 -15.18 -14.25 -6.22
N THR A 178 -15.73 -13.81 -7.36
CA THR A 178 -16.51 -14.64 -8.31
C THR A 178 -15.65 -15.48 -9.27
N ASN A 179 -14.40 -15.82 -8.91
CA ASN A 179 -13.42 -16.53 -9.74
C ASN A 179 -13.15 -15.95 -11.16
N GLN A 180 -13.67 -14.77 -11.47
CA GLN A 180 -13.52 -14.11 -12.76
C GLN A 180 -13.21 -12.62 -12.59
N TRP A 181 -12.45 -12.08 -13.53
CA TRP A 181 -12.19 -10.65 -13.62
C TRP A 181 -13.26 -9.98 -14.47
N LEU A 182 -13.90 -8.94 -13.93
CA LEU A 182 -14.70 -8.03 -14.73
C LEU A 182 -13.77 -7.00 -15.34
N LYS A 183 -13.93 -6.72 -16.65
CA LYS A 183 -13.11 -5.77 -17.39
C LYS A 183 -13.96 -4.57 -17.80
N PHE A 184 -13.46 -3.39 -17.50
CA PHE A 184 -14.08 -2.12 -17.86
C PHE A 184 -13.11 -1.25 -18.63
N SER A 185 -13.64 -0.40 -19.51
CA SER A 185 -12.82 0.65 -20.10
C SER A 185 -12.53 1.72 -19.04
N SER A 186 -11.27 2.13 -18.94
CA SER A 186 -10.91 3.24 -18.07
C SER A 186 -10.98 4.56 -18.81
N ASN A 187 -10.56 4.64 -20.08
CA ASN A 187 -10.56 5.89 -20.86
C ASN A 187 -10.03 7.11 -20.08
N LEU A 188 -9.02 6.92 -19.24
CA LEU A 188 -8.39 8.04 -18.54
C LEU A 188 -7.62 8.88 -19.56
N PRO A 189 -7.52 10.20 -19.38
CA PRO A 189 -6.86 11.07 -20.35
C PRO A 189 -5.35 10.83 -20.45
N SER A 190 -4.76 10.21 -19.43
CA SER A 190 -3.37 9.74 -19.43
C SER A 190 -3.16 8.71 -18.33
N LYS A 191 -2.00 8.04 -18.36
CA LYS A 191 -1.61 7.04 -17.36
C LYS A 191 -1.80 7.56 -15.92
N PRO A 192 -2.66 6.90 -15.11
CA PRO A 192 -2.93 7.34 -13.75
C PRO A 192 -1.68 7.26 -12.89
N ARG A 193 -1.46 8.32 -12.12
CA ARG A 193 -0.34 8.44 -11.19
C ARG A 193 -0.81 8.21 -9.77
N SER A 194 -0.25 7.17 -9.15
CA SER A 194 -0.54 6.79 -7.77
C SER A 194 -2.06 6.70 -7.51
N PRO A 195 -2.83 5.90 -8.28
CA PRO A 195 -4.25 5.76 -8.03
C PRO A 195 -4.48 5.16 -6.63
N ILE A 196 -5.57 5.55 -5.99
CA ILE A 196 -5.96 5.09 -4.67
C ILE A 196 -7.45 4.73 -4.64
N LEU A 197 -7.82 3.85 -3.73
CA LEU A 197 -9.20 3.47 -3.46
C LEU A 197 -9.59 3.99 -2.07
N VAL A 198 -10.60 4.84 -2.01
CA VAL A 198 -11.19 5.37 -0.77
C VAL A 198 -12.67 5.05 -0.81
N SER A 199 -13.14 4.28 0.18
CA SER A 199 -14.50 3.74 0.21
C SER A 199 -14.80 2.97 -1.09
N ASP A 200 -15.86 3.34 -1.82
CA ASP A 200 -16.23 2.75 -3.12
C ASP A 200 -15.80 3.58 -4.33
N SER A 201 -14.90 4.56 -4.13
CA SER A 201 -14.45 5.48 -5.17
C SER A 201 -12.94 5.35 -5.42
N VAL A 202 -12.60 5.26 -6.69
CA VAL A 202 -11.21 5.29 -7.16
C VAL A 202 -10.84 6.72 -7.50
N TYR A 203 -9.67 7.15 -7.05
CA TYR A 203 -9.13 8.47 -7.35
C TYR A 203 -7.76 8.33 -8.03
N ALA A 204 -7.51 9.14 -9.04
CA ALA A 204 -6.24 9.15 -9.76
C ALA A 204 -5.84 10.56 -10.18
N LEU A 205 -4.53 10.83 -10.16
CA LEU A 205 -3.97 12.00 -10.83
C LEU A 205 -3.64 11.64 -12.28
N CYS A 206 -4.13 12.42 -13.22
CA CYS A 206 -3.75 12.34 -14.62
C CYS A 206 -3.10 13.64 -15.06
N ASP A 207 -2.04 13.52 -15.85
CA ASP A 207 -1.42 14.66 -16.51
C ASP A 207 -2.21 14.94 -17.79
N VAL A 208 -2.92 16.05 -17.83
CA VAL A 208 -3.67 16.51 -19.02
C VAL A 208 -2.94 17.63 -19.76
N GLY A 209 -1.69 17.89 -19.36
CA GLY A 209 -0.84 18.91 -19.96
C GLY A 209 -0.25 18.48 -21.29
N SER A 210 0.63 19.33 -21.80
CA SER A 210 1.41 19.06 -23.01
C SER A 210 2.76 18.41 -22.65
N PRO A 211 3.51 17.87 -23.62
CA PRO A 211 4.87 17.35 -23.39
C PRO A 211 5.83 18.34 -22.72
N TRP A 212 5.56 19.64 -22.83
CA TRP A 212 6.39 20.72 -22.32
C TRP A 212 5.98 21.19 -20.91
N ARG A 213 4.70 21.04 -20.56
CA ARG A 213 4.15 21.51 -19.28
C ARG A 213 3.11 20.53 -18.78
N SER A 214 3.45 19.81 -17.72
CA SER A 214 2.50 18.99 -16.97
C SER A 214 1.38 19.85 -16.37
N GLN A 215 0.16 19.34 -16.46
CA GLN A 215 -1.01 19.90 -15.81
C GLN A 215 -1.75 18.76 -15.11
N TRP A 216 -1.56 18.63 -13.81
CA TRP A 216 -2.16 17.54 -13.04
C TRP A 216 -3.61 17.86 -12.70
N LYS A 217 -4.50 16.88 -12.92
CA LYS A 217 -5.91 16.96 -12.52
C LYS A 217 -6.31 15.70 -11.77
N LEU A 218 -7.22 15.86 -10.83
CA LEU A 218 -7.79 14.77 -10.03
C LEU A 218 -9.03 14.22 -10.74
N PHE A 219 -9.07 12.90 -10.92
CA PHE A 219 -10.21 12.19 -11.47
C PHE A 219 -10.74 11.21 -10.44
N SER A 220 -12.06 11.01 -10.45
CA SER A 220 -12.74 10.03 -9.62
C SER A 220 -13.74 9.20 -10.41
N CYS A 221 -13.93 7.95 -9.99
CA CYS A 221 -15.00 7.09 -10.48
C CYS A 221 -15.43 6.15 -9.36
N THR A 222 -16.75 6.00 -9.16
CA THR A 222 -17.26 4.98 -8.24
C THR A 222 -17.14 3.60 -8.88
N ILE A 223 -16.99 2.55 -8.08
CA ILE A 223 -16.96 1.17 -8.58
C ILE A 223 -18.25 0.84 -9.34
N ALA A 224 -19.40 1.36 -8.91
CA ALA A 224 -20.68 1.19 -9.60
C ALA A 224 -20.68 1.84 -10.99
N ASN A 225 -20.19 3.08 -11.10
CA ASN A 225 -20.09 3.78 -12.38
C ASN A 225 -19.13 3.09 -13.34
N LEU A 226 -17.99 2.61 -12.82
CA LEU A 226 -17.01 1.86 -13.61
C LEU A 226 -17.62 0.58 -14.20
N LYS A 227 -18.45 -0.14 -13.42
CA LYS A 227 -19.16 -1.33 -13.89
C LYS A 227 -20.12 -1.03 -15.04
N ASN A 228 -20.76 0.12 -14.99
CA ASN A 228 -21.70 0.57 -16.00
C ASN A 228 -21.01 1.31 -17.16
N SER A 229 -19.69 1.19 -17.30
CA SER A 229 -18.87 1.88 -18.31
C SER A 229 -19.07 3.40 -18.35
N HIS A 230 -19.47 4.00 -17.23
CA HIS A 230 -19.57 5.45 -17.12
C HIS A 230 -18.16 6.07 -17.04
N THR A 231 -18.06 7.31 -17.51
CA THR A 231 -16.79 8.01 -17.61
C THR A 231 -16.26 8.45 -16.25
N TRP A 232 -14.95 8.63 -16.17
CA TRP A 232 -14.32 9.27 -15.03
C TRP A 232 -14.73 10.73 -14.95
N THR A 233 -15.03 11.19 -13.75
CA THR A 233 -15.34 12.59 -13.50
C THR A 233 -14.08 13.31 -13.08
N ARG A 234 -13.77 14.43 -13.75
CA ARG A 234 -12.74 15.35 -13.28
C ARG A 234 -13.28 16.08 -12.05
N LEU A 235 -12.58 15.97 -10.94
CA LEU A 235 -12.89 16.73 -9.74
C LEU A 235 -12.23 18.09 -9.84
N GLU A 236 -13.05 19.13 -9.76
CA GLU A 236 -12.60 20.51 -9.78
C GLU A 236 -13.58 21.41 -9.03
N ARG A 237 -13.03 22.48 -8.47
CA ARG A 237 -13.73 23.56 -7.80
C ARG A 237 -13.01 24.85 -8.15
N HIS A 238 -13.76 25.93 -8.31
CA HIS A 238 -13.18 27.22 -8.66
C HIS A 238 -12.19 27.69 -7.58
N GLU A 239 -12.53 27.45 -6.32
CA GLU A 239 -11.77 27.82 -5.13
C GLU A 239 -10.43 27.08 -5.01
N TRP A 240 -10.25 25.98 -5.73
CA TRP A 240 -8.98 25.24 -5.73
C TRP A 240 -7.88 25.98 -6.48
N GLY A 241 -8.23 26.90 -7.39
CA GLY A 241 -7.27 27.65 -8.21
C GLY A 241 -6.15 26.75 -8.77
N ASP A 242 -4.93 27.07 -8.40
CA ASP A 242 -3.70 26.43 -8.88
C ASP A 242 -3.08 25.41 -7.90
N VAL A 243 -3.87 24.83 -7.00
CA VAL A 243 -3.40 23.85 -5.99
C VAL A 243 -2.59 22.70 -6.59
N PHE A 244 -2.91 22.25 -7.81
CA PHE A 244 -2.15 21.20 -8.49
C PHE A 244 -0.85 21.72 -9.13
N ASP A 245 -0.80 23.01 -9.47
CA ASP A 245 0.29 23.65 -10.19
C ASP A 245 1.44 24.06 -9.27
N ILE A 246 1.18 24.26 -7.96
CA ILE A 246 2.25 24.54 -6.97
C ILE A 246 3.13 23.30 -6.68
N LEU A 247 2.63 22.10 -6.99
CA LEU A 247 3.33 20.84 -6.71
C LEU A 247 4.05 20.30 -7.94
N LYS A 248 5.34 19.99 -7.77
CA LYS A 248 6.12 19.20 -8.71
C LYS A 248 5.90 17.73 -8.41
N ARG A 249 5.52 16.97 -9.45
CA ARG A 249 5.44 15.49 -9.41
C ARG A 249 4.48 14.94 -8.32
N PRO A 250 3.25 15.47 -8.19
CA PRO A 250 2.33 15.08 -7.14
C PRO A 250 2.03 13.57 -7.15
N ARG A 251 1.74 13.02 -5.97
CA ARG A 251 1.34 11.63 -5.77
C ARG A 251 0.19 11.59 -4.77
N LEU A 252 -0.77 10.71 -4.99
CA LEU A 252 -1.82 10.45 -4.01
C LEU A 252 -1.41 9.30 -3.09
N VAL A 253 -1.80 9.43 -1.83
CA VAL A 253 -1.92 8.32 -0.89
C VAL A 253 -3.26 8.46 -0.16
N ARG A 254 -3.80 7.33 0.30
CA ARG A 254 -5.03 7.33 1.09
C ARG A 254 -4.77 8.05 2.43
N GLY A 255 -5.62 8.98 2.81
CA GLY A 255 -5.65 9.58 4.14
C GLY A 255 -6.52 8.77 5.11
N SER A 256 -6.54 9.18 6.38
CA SER A 256 -7.46 8.57 7.37
C SER A 256 -8.90 9.04 7.15
N GLY A 257 -9.84 8.10 7.25
CA GLY A 257 -11.25 8.37 6.98
C GLY A 257 -11.52 8.63 5.50
N ASN A 258 -12.45 9.55 5.22
CA ASN A 258 -12.82 9.94 3.86
C ASN A 258 -11.92 11.07 3.34
N ARG A 259 -10.60 10.82 3.33
CA ARG A 259 -9.60 11.85 2.99
C ARG A 259 -8.54 11.34 2.05
N ILE A 260 -8.01 12.24 1.24
CA ILE A 260 -6.89 12.00 0.33
C ILE A 260 -5.72 12.87 0.75
N LEU A 261 -4.51 12.33 0.68
CA LEU A 261 -3.29 13.13 0.80
C LEU A 261 -2.65 13.26 -0.57
N MET A 262 -2.32 14.49 -0.97
CA MET A 262 -1.55 14.80 -2.17
C MET A 262 -0.18 15.33 -1.77
N ILE A 263 0.87 14.62 -2.21
CA ILE A 263 2.25 14.88 -1.83
C ILE A 263 3.06 15.25 -3.05
N GLY A 264 3.78 16.38 -2.99
CA GLY A 264 4.61 16.86 -4.08
C GLY A 264 5.77 17.71 -3.58
N GLY A 265 6.75 17.98 -4.44
CA GLY A 265 7.74 19.02 -4.13
C GLY A 265 7.12 20.39 -4.34
N LEU A 266 7.08 21.25 -3.33
CA LEU A 266 6.58 22.62 -3.48
C LEU A 266 7.54 23.42 -4.36
N LYS A 267 7.06 23.92 -5.49
CA LYS A 267 7.86 24.74 -6.40
C LYS A 267 8.24 26.07 -5.72
N SER A 268 9.50 26.49 -5.87
CA SER A 268 9.99 27.78 -5.38
C SER A 268 9.49 28.98 -6.21
N SER A 269 9.08 28.74 -7.45
CA SER A 269 8.52 29.72 -8.38
C SER A 269 7.62 29.04 -9.41
N PHE A 270 6.90 29.84 -10.21
CA PHE A 270 6.09 29.33 -11.32
C PHE A 270 6.90 29.06 -12.61
N SER A 271 8.23 29.18 -12.57
CA SER A 271 9.09 28.86 -13.71
C SER A 271 9.04 27.37 -14.07
N LEU A 272 9.17 27.05 -15.37
CA LEU A 272 9.12 25.67 -15.89
C LEU A 272 10.08 24.72 -15.19
N ASN A 273 11.27 25.21 -14.81
CA ASN A 273 12.33 24.44 -14.18
C ASN A 273 12.54 24.79 -12.71
N ALA A 274 11.53 25.35 -12.04
CA ALA A 274 11.62 25.70 -10.62
C ALA A 274 12.18 24.54 -9.77
N SER A 275 13.14 24.89 -8.91
CA SER A 275 13.58 24.04 -7.81
C SER A 275 12.41 23.83 -6.84
N CYS A 276 12.50 22.78 -6.04
CA CYS A 276 11.54 22.61 -4.94
C CYS A 276 12.14 23.21 -3.66
N SER A 277 11.34 23.90 -2.87
CA SER A 277 11.75 24.45 -1.56
C SER A 277 11.57 23.44 -0.42
N THR A 278 10.59 22.54 -0.55
CA THR A 278 10.32 21.45 0.38
C THR A 278 9.46 20.36 -0.28
N ILE A 279 9.15 19.29 0.44
CA ILE A 279 8.05 18.37 0.13
C ILE A 279 6.82 18.81 0.94
N LEU A 280 5.72 19.09 0.25
CA LEU A 280 4.44 19.53 0.81
C LEU A 280 3.43 18.37 0.79
N ILE A 281 2.64 18.26 1.85
CA ILE A 281 1.54 17.32 2.02
C ILE A 281 0.26 18.14 2.14
N LEU A 282 -0.57 18.06 1.11
CA LEU A 282 -1.92 18.60 1.09
C LEU A 282 -2.91 17.50 1.43
N ARG A 283 -4.01 17.88 2.07
CA ARG A 283 -5.12 16.98 2.42
C ARG A 283 -6.38 17.50 1.77
N LEU A 284 -7.11 16.61 1.10
CA LEU A 284 -8.46 16.85 0.62
C LEU A 284 -9.40 16.08 1.51
N ASP A 285 -10.35 16.79 2.10
CA ASP A 285 -11.50 16.19 2.74
C ASP A 285 -12.57 15.91 1.68
N LEU A 286 -12.98 14.65 1.53
CA LEU A 286 -13.88 14.24 0.44
C LEU A 286 -15.36 14.56 0.73
N ASP A 287 -15.71 14.87 1.98
CA ASP A 287 -17.07 15.24 2.34
C ASP A 287 -17.34 16.72 2.01
N THR A 288 -16.33 17.57 2.22
CA THR A 288 -16.42 19.03 1.99
C THR A 288 -15.77 19.49 0.68
N LEU A 289 -14.91 18.65 0.08
CA LEU A 289 -14.07 18.98 -1.06
C LEU A 289 -13.16 20.19 -0.82
N GLU A 290 -12.70 20.35 0.42
CA GLU A 290 -11.78 21.41 0.83
C GLU A 290 -10.35 20.90 0.95
N TRP A 291 -9.41 21.71 0.47
CA TRP A 291 -7.97 21.45 0.62
C TRP A 291 -7.42 22.19 1.83
N ASP A 292 -6.61 21.49 2.62
CA ASP A 292 -5.80 22.08 3.66
C ASP A 292 -4.37 21.54 3.64
N GLU A 293 -3.45 22.25 4.29
CA GLU A 293 -2.09 21.77 4.46
C GLU A 293 -2.00 20.81 5.65
N ALA A 294 -1.62 19.56 5.39
CA ALA A 294 -1.40 18.57 6.43
C ALA A 294 0.03 18.59 6.99
N GLY A 295 1.00 19.12 6.23
CA GLY A 295 2.35 19.32 6.72
C GLY A 295 3.39 19.54 5.62
N ARG A 296 4.60 19.90 6.05
CA ARG A 296 5.78 20.11 5.20
C ARG A 296 6.97 19.35 5.76
N MET A 297 7.83 18.88 4.87
CA MET A 297 9.12 18.32 5.27
C MET A 297 10.02 19.43 5.84
N PRO A 298 10.63 19.23 7.02
CA PRO A 298 11.61 20.17 7.56
C PRO A 298 12.77 20.40 6.60
N LEU A 299 13.33 21.61 6.58
CA LEU A 299 14.33 22.03 5.59
C LEU A 299 15.60 21.16 5.67
N GLU A 300 16.04 20.84 6.87
CA GLU A 300 17.21 20.01 7.17
C GLU A 300 17.06 18.61 6.57
N MET A 301 15.85 18.06 6.64
CA MET A 301 15.52 16.77 6.05
C MET A 301 15.41 16.88 4.53
N PHE A 302 14.77 17.94 4.03
CA PHE A 302 14.60 18.18 2.60
C PHE A 302 15.93 18.33 1.84
N LYS A 303 16.98 18.86 2.49
CA LYS A 303 18.35 18.89 1.91
C LYS A 303 18.80 17.51 1.42
N CYS A 304 18.41 16.43 2.10
CA CYS A 304 18.72 15.06 1.67
C CYS A 304 17.98 14.65 0.37
N PHE A 305 16.86 15.30 0.05
CA PHE A 305 16.03 15.03 -1.12
C PHE A 305 16.29 16.01 -2.28
N GLN A 306 16.97 17.13 -2.03
CA GLN A 306 17.17 18.23 -2.98
C GLN A 306 17.85 17.78 -4.28
N GLU A 307 18.84 16.88 -4.18
CA GLU A 307 19.54 16.31 -5.34
C GLU A 307 18.72 15.25 -6.10
N SER A 308 17.65 14.75 -5.49
CA SER A 308 16.81 13.73 -6.10
C SER A 308 15.55 14.34 -6.68
N SER A 309 15.57 14.57 -7.99
CA SER A 309 14.38 15.03 -8.71
C SER A 309 13.18 14.06 -8.58
N LYS A 310 13.41 12.78 -8.27
CA LYS A 310 12.39 11.72 -8.20
C LYS A 310 12.35 11.11 -6.80
N PHE A 311 11.23 11.28 -6.10
CA PHE A 311 10.93 10.55 -4.87
C PHE A 311 9.72 9.63 -5.04
N LYS A 312 9.67 8.61 -4.19
CA LYS A 312 8.58 7.68 -3.99
C LYS A 312 7.88 8.04 -2.68
N VAL A 313 6.57 7.86 -2.68
CA VAL A 313 5.70 8.05 -1.53
C VAL A 313 4.91 6.76 -1.36
N PHE A 314 4.81 6.28 -0.13
CA PHE A 314 4.08 5.06 0.23
C PHE A 314 3.60 5.15 1.68
N GLY A 315 2.75 4.21 2.09
CA GLY A 315 1.99 4.29 3.33
C GLY A 315 0.59 4.86 3.10
N GLY A 316 0.07 5.59 4.08
CA GLY A 316 -1.28 6.13 4.06
C GLY A 316 -1.83 6.30 5.48
N GLY A 317 -3.07 6.77 5.58
CA GLY A 317 -3.68 7.10 6.86
C GLY A 317 -2.94 8.26 7.53
N GLN A 318 -2.33 7.98 8.69
CA GLN A 318 -1.59 8.96 9.49
C GLN A 318 -0.07 8.92 9.28
N ARG A 319 0.44 7.92 8.54
CA ARG A 319 1.88 7.73 8.35
C ARG A 319 2.22 7.63 6.87
N VAL A 320 3.00 8.58 6.40
CA VAL A 320 3.44 8.66 5.00
C VAL A 320 4.95 8.62 4.95
N CYS A 321 5.51 7.74 4.13
CA CYS A 321 6.94 7.54 4.01
C CYS A 321 7.48 8.01 2.66
N PHE A 322 8.70 8.53 2.69
CA PHE A 322 9.39 9.13 1.56
C PHE A 322 10.73 8.45 1.34
N SER A 323 11.00 8.09 0.10
CA SER A 323 12.29 7.56 -0.30
C SER A 323 12.69 8.12 -1.66
N ALA A 324 13.98 8.40 -1.84
CA ALA A 324 14.51 8.91 -3.10
C ALA A 324 15.81 8.17 -3.45
N LYS A 325 16.16 8.19 -4.74
CA LYS A 325 17.40 7.56 -5.21
C LYS A 325 18.57 8.28 -4.54
N ARG A 326 19.59 7.53 -4.09
CA ARG A 326 20.81 8.03 -3.43
C ARG A 326 20.64 8.63 -2.04
N VAL A 327 19.42 8.81 -1.53
CA VAL A 327 19.19 9.28 -0.15
C VAL A 327 19.66 8.24 0.87
N GLY A 328 19.51 6.95 0.57
CA GLY A 328 19.90 5.84 1.46
C GLY A 328 19.07 5.74 2.75
N LYS A 329 18.24 6.73 3.05
CA LYS A 329 17.39 6.85 4.23
C LYS A 329 15.91 6.90 3.85
N LEU A 330 15.07 6.60 4.84
CA LEU A 330 13.62 6.73 4.78
C LEU A 330 13.23 7.92 5.66
N ALA A 331 12.44 8.84 5.12
CA ALA A 331 11.77 9.85 5.94
C ALA A 331 10.32 9.43 6.15
N MET A 332 9.75 9.78 7.30
CA MET A 332 8.35 9.52 7.63
C MET A 332 7.71 10.78 8.17
N TRP A 333 6.53 11.10 7.63
CA TRP A 333 5.59 12.03 8.23
C TRP A 333 4.61 11.22 9.07
N ASP A 334 4.49 11.55 10.34
CA ASP A 334 3.52 10.97 11.27
C ASP A 334 2.64 12.10 11.83
N ARG A 335 1.35 12.08 11.52
CA ARG A 335 0.41 13.10 12.03
C ARG A 335 0.37 13.12 13.56
N CYS A 336 0.49 11.97 14.22
CA CYS A 336 0.38 11.87 15.68
C CYS A 336 1.56 12.54 16.41
N SER A 337 2.67 12.83 15.73
CA SER A 337 3.81 13.54 16.32
C SER A 337 3.51 15.01 16.67
N THR A 338 2.39 15.56 16.18
CA THR A 338 1.94 16.92 16.54
C THR A 338 1.39 17.05 17.97
N ASN A 339 1.28 15.94 18.71
CA ASN A 339 0.90 15.92 20.14
C ASN A 339 2.08 15.68 21.09
N VAL A 340 3.33 15.73 20.62
CA VAL A 340 4.47 15.81 21.56
C VAL A 340 4.64 17.29 21.92
N GLY A 341 4.33 17.58 23.18
CA GLY A 341 4.03 18.91 23.70
C GLY A 341 5.15 19.95 23.59
N LYS A 342 4.70 21.20 23.78
CA LYS A 342 5.48 22.25 24.42
C LYS A 342 5.99 21.80 25.78
#